data_AF-A0A3A9W3C9-F1
#
_entry.id   AF-A0A3A9W3C9-F1
#
_cell.length_a   1.000
_cell.length_b   1.000
_cell.length_c   1.000
_cell.angle_alpha   90.00
_cell.angle_beta   90.00
_cell.angle_gamma   90.00
#
_symmetry.space_group_name_H-M   'P 1'
#
loop_
_entity.id
_entity.type
_entity.pdbx_description
1 polymer ?
#
loop_
_entity_poly.entity_id
_entity_poly.type
_entity_poly.pdbx_seq_one_letter_code
_entity_poly.pdbx_strand_id
1 'polypeptide(L)'
;MEIINNGIRLHSTDENFFNDISINSGTTHHLNQEISKIEYLDWSFVPKYNEDAYVAKRDWRKLSKKELEALKASSDRNYYNTIYVGDIPNELRDIFETLKFNKCLRPEDVHECMKKDHDMTLKLSNTMQTYLSGFANAAPFHFHFIGANLPNVDMVACDTTVLPADHTEEDKKYMGIHNDGAEPTTVHESYKSGNRFTINLGSETRYFLYMNLSLPQAYTMLETKLGLAIKDVDLFTISKLFFEHFPDYPVIKIPQKPYQYYIAPTDHCFHDGSTFGMTKLDVLMIYFGKFQY
;
A
#
# COMPACT_ATOMS: atom_id res chain seq x y z
N MET A 1 9.07 13.02 15.75
CA MET A 1 8.51 12.05 16.72
C MET A 1 9.18 10.69 16.47
N GLU A 2 9.35 9.83 17.48
CA GLU A 2 10.01 8.51 17.29
C GLU A 2 8.96 7.42 16.93
N ILE A 3 9.38 6.38 16.20
CA ILE A 3 8.55 5.20 15.95
C ILE A 3 8.25 4.43 17.24
N ILE A 4 7.12 3.72 17.27
CA ILE A 4 6.65 3.03 18.49
C ILE A 4 7.12 1.58 18.48
N ASN A 5 7.82 1.17 19.55
CA ASN A 5 8.35 -0.21 19.64
C ASN A 5 7.29 -1.32 19.49
N ASN A 6 6.03 -1.05 19.81
CA ASN A 6 4.91 -2.00 19.73
C ASN A 6 3.89 -1.64 18.63
N GLY A 7 4.32 -0.91 17.59
CA GLY A 7 3.52 -0.65 16.40
C GLY A 7 3.41 -1.83 15.44
N ILE A 8 2.98 -1.57 14.21
CA ILE A 8 2.93 -2.57 13.13
C ILE A 8 4.32 -2.88 12.59
N ARG A 9 4.74 -4.13 12.73
CA ARG A 9 6.12 -4.56 12.46
C ARG A 9 6.26 -5.21 11.08
N LEU A 10 7.48 -5.54 10.72
CA LEU A 10 7.89 -6.09 9.43
C LEU A 10 8.50 -7.47 9.62
N HIS A 11 8.09 -8.39 8.76
CA HIS A 11 8.73 -9.69 8.60
C HIS A 11 9.07 -9.91 7.12
N SER A 12 10.26 -10.41 6.85
CA SER A 12 10.64 -10.91 5.54
C SER A 12 11.50 -12.16 5.69
N THR A 13 11.42 -13.02 4.68
CA THR A 13 12.32 -14.17 4.53
C THR A 13 13.67 -13.78 3.88
N ASP A 14 13.79 -12.58 3.31
CA ASP A 14 15.06 -12.07 2.76
C ASP A 14 15.90 -11.41 3.87
N GLU A 15 17.11 -11.94 4.10
CA GLU A 15 18.06 -11.42 5.09
C GLU A 15 18.49 -9.97 4.81
N ASN A 16 18.44 -9.54 3.54
CA ASN A 16 18.83 -8.20 3.13
C ASN A 16 17.67 -7.21 3.05
N PHE A 17 16.43 -7.66 3.29
CA PHE A 17 15.22 -6.85 3.16
C PHE A 17 15.34 -5.49 3.86
N PHE A 18 15.84 -5.49 5.10
CA PHE A 18 15.94 -4.28 5.91
C PHE A 18 17.00 -3.27 5.43
N ASN A 19 17.92 -3.66 4.55
CA ASN A 19 18.95 -2.76 4.02
C ASN A 19 18.38 -1.72 3.05
N ASP A 20 17.26 -2.05 2.38
CA ASP A 20 16.64 -1.24 1.35
C ASP A 20 15.47 -0.39 1.89
N ILE A 21 15.05 -0.60 3.14
CA ILE A 21 13.98 0.19 3.77
C ILE A 21 14.51 1.59 4.11
N SER A 22 13.65 2.59 3.96
CA SER A 22 13.93 3.96 4.34
C SER A 22 12.82 4.56 5.18
N ILE A 23 13.15 5.64 5.87
CA ILE A 23 12.27 6.39 6.76
C ILE A 23 12.44 7.88 6.50
N ASN A 24 11.38 8.67 6.60
CA ASN A 24 11.43 10.13 6.42
C ASN A 24 11.14 10.88 7.74
N SER A 25 10.96 12.20 7.68
CA SER A 25 10.56 13.02 8.84
C SER A 25 9.05 13.26 8.99
N GLY A 26 8.22 12.48 8.27
CA GLY A 26 6.76 12.47 8.40
C GLY A 26 6.01 12.90 7.15
N THR A 27 4.91 13.62 7.32
CA THR A 27 4.01 14.03 6.26
C THR A 27 3.88 15.55 6.17
N THR A 28 3.44 16.03 5.02
CA THR A 28 3.08 17.43 4.81
C THR A 28 1.79 17.51 4.01
N HIS A 29 1.04 18.59 4.17
CA HIS A 29 -0.13 18.83 3.32
C HIS A 29 0.30 18.87 1.85
N HIS A 30 -0.48 18.30 0.94
CA HIS A 30 -0.08 18.18 -0.47
C HIS A 30 0.26 19.54 -1.13
N LEU A 31 -0.38 20.63 -0.70
CA LEU A 31 -0.09 22.00 -1.16
C LEU A 31 1.30 22.53 -0.78
N ASN A 32 1.94 21.92 0.22
CA ASN A 32 3.25 22.35 0.74
C ASN A 32 4.41 21.56 0.12
N GLN A 33 4.14 20.66 -0.83
CA GLN A 33 5.16 19.88 -1.54
C GLN A 33 4.93 19.98 -3.04
N GLU A 34 6.01 20.16 -3.79
CA GLU A 34 5.94 20.18 -5.25
C GLU A 34 5.47 18.82 -5.78
N ILE A 35 4.34 18.82 -6.48
CA ILE A 35 3.77 17.64 -7.13
C ILE A 35 4.52 17.40 -8.45
N SER A 36 5.04 16.19 -8.62
CA SER A 36 5.72 15.84 -9.87
C SER A 36 4.73 15.73 -11.02
N LYS A 37 5.08 16.34 -12.14
CA LYS A 37 4.32 16.19 -13.38
C LYS A 37 4.42 14.76 -13.89
N ILE A 38 3.31 14.22 -14.36
CA ILE A 38 3.28 12.97 -15.13
C ILE A 38 3.65 13.32 -16.57
N GLU A 39 4.66 12.63 -17.08
CA GLU A 39 5.10 12.64 -18.48
C GLU A 39 5.17 11.19 -18.95
N TYR A 40 4.07 10.68 -19.48
CA TYR A 40 3.96 9.26 -19.80
C TYR A 40 3.11 9.03 -21.05
N LEU A 41 3.75 8.49 -22.10
CA LEU A 41 3.17 8.33 -23.43
C LEU A 41 2.65 9.68 -23.98
N ASP A 42 1.33 9.81 -24.08
CA ASP A 42 0.61 11.00 -24.52
C ASP A 42 -0.01 11.79 -23.36
N TRP A 43 0.18 11.36 -22.10
CA TRP A 43 -0.26 12.08 -20.91
C TRP A 43 0.81 13.03 -20.39
N SER A 44 0.41 14.29 -20.23
CA SER A 44 1.23 15.37 -19.66
C SER A 44 0.37 16.24 -18.76
N PHE A 45 0.33 15.95 -17.46
CA PHE A 45 -0.47 16.70 -16.50
C PHE A 45 0.15 16.66 -15.09
N VAL A 46 -0.29 17.57 -14.22
CA VAL A 46 0.09 17.55 -12.80
C VAL A 46 -1.03 16.83 -12.03
N PRO A 47 -0.73 15.71 -11.33
CA PRO A 47 -1.68 15.01 -10.47
C PRO A 47 -2.41 15.94 -9.51
N LYS A 48 -3.71 15.69 -9.31
CA LYS A 48 -4.51 16.39 -8.31
C LYS A 48 -4.63 15.51 -7.07
N TYR A 49 -4.68 16.13 -5.89
CA TYR A 49 -4.94 15.44 -4.63
C TYR A 49 -6.26 15.93 -4.05
N ASN A 50 -6.84 15.12 -3.15
CA ASN A 50 -7.93 15.56 -2.31
C ASN A 50 -7.48 16.76 -1.44
N GLU A 51 -8.43 17.63 -1.11
CA GLU A 51 -8.14 18.89 -0.40
C GLU A 51 -7.48 18.65 0.96
N ASP A 52 -7.77 17.53 1.61
CA ASP A 52 -7.24 17.12 2.91
C ASP A 52 -6.10 16.09 2.82
N ALA A 53 -5.55 15.87 1.62
CA ALA A 53 -4.51 14.89 1.41
C ALA A 53 -3.17 15.30 2.05
N TYR A 54 -2.59 14.35 2.78
CA TYR A 54 -1.22 14.46 3.28
C TYR A 54 -0.29 13.53 2.51
N VAL A 55 0.88 14.07 2.17
CA VAL A 55 1.90 13.42 1.37
C VAL A 55 3.13 13.13 2.22
N ALA A 56 3.81 12.00 1.95
CA ALA A 56 5.09 11.71 2.59
C ALA A 56 6.13 12.79 2.20
N LYS A 57 6.83 13.35 3.20
CA LYS A 57 8.00 14.20 2.96
C LYS A 57 9.07 13.39 2.22
N ARG A 58 9.80 14.02 1.30
CA ARG A 58 10.81 13.33 0.45
C ARG A 58 12.21 13.25 1.06
N ASP A 59 12.39 13.59 2.33
CA ASP A 59 13.68 13.56 3.05
C ASP A 59 14.05 12.16 3.57
N TRP A 60 13.99 11.18 2.65
CA TRP A 60 14.26 9.78 2.94
C TRP A 60 15.69 9.55 3.43
N ARG A 61 15.82 8.77 4.51
CA ARG A 61 17.11 8.31 5.05
C ARG A 61 17.04 6.83 5.41
N LYS A 62 18.20 6.25 5.70
CA LYS A 62 18.31 4.91 6.30
C LYS A 62 17.78 4.93 7.74
N LEU A 63 17.29 3.78 8.18
CA LEU A 63 16.91 3.57 9.57
C LEU A 63 18.14 3.55 10.47
N SER A 64 18.01 4.10 11.66
CA SER A 64 18.92 3.86 12.77
C SER A 64 18.75 2.43 13.30
N LYS A 65 19.73 1.95 14.08
CA LYS A 65 19.64 0.63 14.73
C LYS A 65 18.40 0.51 15.61
N LYS A 66 18.07 1.53 16.40
CA LYS A 66 16.89 1.55 17.28
C LYS A 66 15.60 1.44 16.46
N GLU A 67 15.52 2.17 15.35
CA GLU A 67 14.35 2.12 14.47
C GLU A 67 14.20 0.76 13.81
N LEU A 68 15.32 0.18 13.36
CA LEU A 68 15.33 -1.16 12.79
C LEU A 68 14.80 -2.21 13.78
N GLU A 69 15.26 -2.18 15.03
CA GLU A 69 14.81 -3.13 16.06
C GLU A 69 13.33 -2.95 16.42
N ALA A 70 12.81 -1.71 16.39
CA ALA A 70 11.39 -1.44 16.63
C ALA A 70 10.49 -1.92 15.47
N LEU A 71 11.01 -1.97 14.23
CA LEU A 71 10.28 -2.47 13.08
C LEU A 71 10.36 -3.98 12.92
N LYS A 72 11.39 -4.67 13.41
CA LYS A 72 11.51 -6.12 13.25
C LYS A 72 10.43 -6.86 14.05
N ALA A 73 9.66 -7.70 13.37
CA ALA A 73 8.64 -8.52 14.01
C ALA A 73 9.25 -9.48 15.05
N SER A 74 8.56 -9.63 16.19
CA SER A 74 8.85 -10.67 17.18
C SER A 74 8.14 -11.98 16.81
N SER A 75 8.13 -12.98 17.70
CA SER A 75 7.50 -14.29 17.45
C SER A 75 5.97 -14.25 17.40
N ASP A 76 5.33 -13.26 18.00
CA ASP A 76 3.87 -13.07 18.10
C ASP A 76 3.26 -12.40 16.85
N ARG A 77 3.65 -12.86 15.67
CA ARG A 77 3.21 -12.32 14.38
C ARG A 77 1.79 -12.76 14.08
N ASN A 78 0.98 -11.87 13.53
CA ASN A 78 -0.33 -12.17 13.01
C ASN A 78 -0.70 -11.25 11.84
N TYR A 79 -1.84 -11.52 11.22
CA TYR A 79 -2.32 -10.83 10.03
C TYR A 79 -2.56 -9.31 10.19
N TYR A 80 -2.71 -8.79 11.42
CA TYR A 80 -3.02 -7.38 11.67
C TYR A 80 -1.88 -6.58 12.35
N ASN A 81 -0.89 -7.24 12.96
CA ASN A 81 0.22 -6.57 13.64
C ASN A 81 1.55 -6.62 12.85
N THR A 82 1.58 -7.37 11.75
CA THR A 82 2.80 -7.60 10.97
C THR A 82 2.52 -7.42 9.48
N ILE A 83 3.39 -6.67 8.81
CA ILE A 83 3.50 -6.64 7.36
C ILE A 83 4.54 -7.67 6.96
N TYR A 84 4.17 -8.54 6.02
CA TYR A 84 5.05 -9.58 5.51
C TYR A 84 5.51 -9.22 4.09
N VAL A 85 6.78 -9.44 3.77
CA VAL A 85 7.34 -9.18 2.44
C VAL A 85 8.11 -10.39 1.95
N GLY A 86 7.89 -10.79 0.69
CA GLY A 86 8.57 -11.93 0.09
C GLY A 86 8.51 -11.93 -1.43
N ASP A 87 9.10 -12.96 -2.03
CA ASP A 87 9.06 -13.21 -3.47
C ASP A 87 8.03 -14.31 -3.78
N ILE A 88 7.28 -14.14 -4.87
CA ILE A 88 6.44 -15.24 -5.37
C ILE A 88 7.32 -16.40 -5.88
N PRO A 89 6.83 -17.65 -5.86
CA PRO A 89 7.54 -18.79 -6.42
C PRO A 89 7.77 -18.65 -7.93
N ASN A 90 8.84 -19.28 -8.45
CA ASN A 90 9.19 -19.28 -9.87
C ASN A 90 8.02 -19.70 -10.78
N GLU A 91 7.20 -20.67 -10.36
CA GLU A 91 6.03 -21.09 -11.15
C GLU A 91 5.05 -19.95 -11.40
N LEU A 92 4.74 -19.14 -10.37
CA LEU A 92 3.87 -17.97 -10.52
C LEU A 92 4.54 -16.91 -11.37
N ARG A 93 5.85 -16.69 -11.17
CA ARG A 93 6.63 -15.76 -12.00
C ARG A 93 6.57 -16.14 -13.48
N ASP A 94 6.78 -17.40 -13.83
CA ASP A 94 6.74 -17.89 -15.22
C ASP A 94 5.36 -17.67 -15.85
N ILE A 95 4.29 -17.88 -15.09
CA ILE A 95 2.92 -17.58 -15.52
C ILE A 95 2.74 -16.08 -15.79
N PHE A 96 3.17 -15.22 -14.88
CA PHE A 96 3.07 -13.76 -15.07
C PHE A 96 3.93 -13.24 -16.23
N GLU A 97 5.12 -13.80 -16.43
CA GLU A 97 5.97 -13.50 -17.59
C GLU A 97 5.31 -13.91 -18.91
N THR A 98 4.58 -15.04 -18.92
CA THR A 98 3.82 -15.51 -20.08
C THR A 98 2.62 -14.60 -20.40
N LEU A 99 1.91 -14.11 -19.38
CA LEU A 99 0.79 -13.18 -19.51
C LEU A 99 1.23 -11.74 -19.85
N LYS A 100 2.53 -11.43 -19.71
CA LYS A 100 3.16 -10.17 -20.14
C LYS A 100 2.56 -8.90 -19.53
N PHE A 101 2.14 -8.94 -18.26
CA PHE A 101 1.69 -7.74 -17.53
C PHE A 101 2.73 -6.62 -17.51
N ASN A 102 4.01 -6.98 -17.46
CA ASN A 102 5.14 -6.06 -17.52
C ASN A 102 5.30 -5.34 -18.89
N LYS A 103 4.47 -5.67 -19.89
CA LYS A 103 4.40 -5.01 -21.20
C LYS A 103 3.16 -4.14 -21.37
N CYS A 104 2.26 -4.10 -20.39
CA CYS A 104 1.12 -3.17 -20.42
C CYS A 104 1.65 -1.73 -20.44
N LEU A 105 1.08 -0.93 -21.34
CA LEU A 105 1.42 0.48 -21.49
C LEU A 105 0.34 1.36 -20.88
N ARG A 106 -0.92 0.93 -20.89
CA ARG A 106 -2.04 1.64 -20.29
C ARG A 106 -2.83 0.76 -19.31
N PRO A 107 -3.61 1.35 -18.38
CA PRO A 107 -4.45 0.58 -17.46
C PRO A 107 -5.40 -0.41 -18.16
N GLU A 108 -5.95 -0.04 -19.32
CA GLU A 108 -6.88 -0.89 -20.08
C GLU A 108 -6.20 -2.15 -20.62
N ASP A 109 -4.89 -2.11 -20.89
CA ASP A 109 -4.12 -3.25 -21.40
C ASP A 109 -4.11 -4.42 -20.40
N VAL A 110 -4.21 -4.14 -19.10
CA VAL A 110 -4.15 -5.16 -18.04
C VAL A 110 -5.33 -6.14 -18.15
N HIS A 111 -6.53 -5.61 -18.36
CA HIS A 111 -7.72 -6.44 -18.57
C HIS A 111 -7.64 -7.22 -19.87
N GLU A 112 -7.11 -6.63 -20.93
CA GLU A 112 -6.92 -7.30 -22.22
C GLU A 112 -5.87 -8.41 -22.13
N CYS A 113 -4.81 -8.25 -21.34
CA CYS A 113 -3.85 -9.34 -21.07
C CYS A 113 -4.52 -10.56 -20.42
N MET A 114 -5.40 -10.36 -19.44
CA MET A 114 -6.14 -11.46 -18.80
C MET A 114 -7.07 -12.21 -19.76
N LYS A 115 -7.66 -11.50 -20.74
CA LYS A 115 -8.61 -12.07 -21.71
C LYS A 115 -7.94 -12.83 -22.85
N LYS A 116 -6.69 -12.48 -23.20
CA LYS A 116 -5.99 -13.03 -24.37
C LYS A 116 -5.71 -14.52 -24.29
N ASP A 117 -5.51 -15.05 -23.08
CA ASP A 117 -5.16 -16.46 -22.86
C ASP A 117 -5.96 -17.05 -21.69
N HIS A 118 -7.10 -17.65 -22.01
CA HIS A 118 -8.00 -18.23 -21.01
C HIS A 118 -7.34 -19.34 -20.19
N ASP A 119 -6.59 -20.23 -20.85
CA ASP A 119 -5.96 -21.38 -20.20
C ASP A 119 -4.87 -20.92 -19.24
N MET A 120 -4.07 -19.93 -19.63
CA MET A 120 -3.04 -19.35 -18.76
C MET A 120 -3.66 -18.57 -17.60
N THR A 121 -4.76 -17.85 -17.81
CA THR A 121 -5.50 -17.18 -16.74
C THR A 121 -6.13 -18.17 -15.76
N LEU A 122 -6.65 -19.30 -16.24
CA LEU A 122 -7.16 -20.37 -15.38
C LEU A 122 -6.02 -21.02 -14.57
N LYS A 123 -4.87 -21.28 -15.22
CA LYS A 123 -3.67 -21.76 -14.54
C LYS A 123 -3.22 -20.79 -13.45
N LEU A 124 -3.14 -19.50 -13.75
CA LEU A 124 -2.82 -18.45 -12.78
C LEU A 124 -3.75 -18.51 -11.56
N SER A 125 -5.06 -18.56 -11.80
CA SER A 125 -6.07 -18.61 -10.74
C SER A 125 -5.85 -19.82 -9.81
N ASN A 126 -5.64 -21.01 -10.39
CA ASN A 126 -5.41 -22.23 -9.63
C ASN A 126 -4.08 -22.19 -8.84
N THR A 127 -2.98 -21.76 -9.46
CA THR A 127 -1.67 -21.67 -8.81
C THR A 127 -1.70 -20.64 -7.67
N MET A 128 -2.36 -19.48 -7.88
CA MET A 128 -2.58 -18.49 -6.82
C MET A 128 -3.43 -19.04 -5.67
N GLN A 129 -4.52 -19.76 -5.97
CA GLN A 129 -5.36 -20.39 -4.95
C GLN A 129 -4.57 -21.37 -4.09
N THR A 130 -3.73 -22.21 -4.70
CA THR A 130 -2.87 -23.15 -3.96
C THR A 130 -1.84 -22.41 -3.12
N TYR A 131 -1.16 -21.41 -3.70
CA TYR A 131 -0.12 -20.65 -3.02
C TYR A 131 -0.67 -19.86 -1.81
N LEU A 132 -1.76 -19.11 -2.00
CA LEU A 132 -2.36 -18.26 -0.96
C LEU A 132 -3.02 -19.06 0.16
N SER A 133 -3.49 -20.29 -0.11
CA SER A 133 -4.00 -21.20 0.92
C SER A 133 -2.98 -21.46 2.03
N GLY A 134 -1.68 -21.45 1.71
CA GLY A 134 -0.60 -21.59 2.68
C GLY A 134 -0.48 -20.44 3.67
N PHE A 135 -0.91 -19.24 3.28
CA PHE A 135 -0.87 -18.04 4.12
C PHE A 135 -2.21 -17.78 4.84
N ALA A 136 -3.31 -18.24 4.27
CA ALA A 136 -4.65 -17.91 4.75
C ALA A 136 -5.05 -18.65 6.04
N ASN A 137 -4.28 -19.64 6.51
CA ASN A 137 -4.56 -20.41 7.73
C ASN A 137 -6.01 -20.94 7.81
N ALA A 138 -6.49 -21.53 6.70
CA ALA A 138 -7.87 -22.00 6.51
C ALA A 138 -8.97 -20.92 6.57
N ALA A 139 -8.62 -19.64 6.67
CA ALA A 139 -9.57 -18.55 6.49
C ALA A 139 -9.93 -18.36 5.00
N PRO A 140 -11.15 -17.91 4.69
CA PRO A 140 -11.50 -17.56 3.32
C PRO A 140 -10.69 -16.35 2.84
N PHE A 141 -10.41 -16.34 1.55
CA PHE A 141 -9.82 -15.21 0.85
C PHE A 141 -10.41 -15.13 -0.56
N HIS A 142 -10.29 -13.97 -1.20
CA HIS A 142 -10.76 -13.78 -2.56
C HIS A 142 -9.87 -12.83 -3.35
N PHE A 143 -9.88 -12.99 -4.66
CA PHE A 143 -9.28 -12.05 -5.59
C PHE A 143 -10.02 -10.72 -5.52
N HIS A 144 -9.29 -9.62 -5.36
CA HIS A 144 -9.88 -8.29 -5.34
C HIS A 144 -9.84 -7.67 -6.74
N PHE A 145 -8.66 -7.35 -7.24
CA PHE A 145 -8.47 -6.90 -8.62
C PHE A 145 -7.01 -7.04 -9.08
N ILE A 146 -6.83 -6.87 -10.39
CA ILE A 146 -5.56 -6.55 -11.02
C ILE A 146 -5.71 -5.16 -11.63
N GLY A 147 -4.78 -4.26 -11.35
CA GLY A 147 -4.91 -2.86 -11.76
C GLY A 147 -3.56 -2.23 -12.06
N ALA A 148 -3.61 -0.97 -12.46
CA ALA A 148 -2.44 -0.22 -12.84
C ALA A 148 -2.47 1.21 -12.30
N ASN A 149 -1.29 1.75 -12.04
CA ASN A 149 -1.09 3.15 -11.68
C ASN A 149 -0.11 3.80 -12.65
N LEU A 150 -0.27 5.09 -12.85
CA LEU A 150 0.68 5.88 -13.63
C LEU A 150 2.04 5.97 -12.91
N PRO A 151 3.15 6.04 -13.67
CA PRO A 151 4.46 6.27 -13.08
C PRO A 151 4.56 7.66 -12.47
N ASN A 152 5.55 7.81 -11.59
CA ASN A 152 5.98 9.09 -11.02
C ASN A 152 4.93 9.81 -10.15
N VAL A 153 4.10 9.04 -9.42
CA VAL A 153 3.09 9.57 -8.49
C VAL A 153 3.52 9.30 -7.05
N ASP A 154 3.51 10.33 -6.19
CA ASP A 154 3.91 10.18 -4.77
C ASP A 154 3.03 9.17 -4.04
N MET A 155 1.70 9.27 -4.16
CA MET A 155 0.73 8.33 -3.59
C MET A 155 -0.35 8.00 -4.61
N VAL A 156 -0.63 6.72 -4.80
CA VAL A 156 -1.40 6.24 -5.97
C VAL A 156 -2.87 5.96 -5.70
N ALA A 157 -3.28 5.86 -4.44
CA ALA A 157 -4.68 5.59 -4.14
C ALA A 157 -5.59 6.74 -4.57
N CYS A 158 -6.65 6.39 -5.28
CA CYS A 158 -7.71 7.29 -5.72
C CYS A 158 -9.05 6.55 -5.67
N ASP A 159 -10.10 7.25 -5.26
CA ASP A 159 -11.47 6.72 -5.35
C ASP A 159 -12.03 7.06 -6.73
N THR A 160 -12.01 6.08 -7.63
CA THR A 160 -12.58 6.25 -8.97
C THR A 160 -14.08 5.96 -9.03
N THR A 161 -14.69 5.47 -7.94
CA THR A 161 -16.13 5.11 -7.92
C THR A 161 -17.05 6.33 -7.94
N VAL A 162 -16.53 7.48 -7.51
CA VAL A 162 -17.22 8.77 -7.49
C VAL A 162 -17.04 9.56 -8.79
N LEU A 163 -16.21 9.07 -9.72
CA LEU A 163 -15.94 9.72 -10.99
C LEU A 163 -16.96 9.32 -12.07
N PRO A 164 -17.26 10.19 -13.04
CA PRO A 164 -18.15 9.85 -14.16
C PRO A 164 -17.53 8.74 -15.03
N ALA A 165 -18.37 8.02 -15.78
CA ALA A 165 -17.91 6.87 -16.57
C ALA A 165 -16.90 7.22 -17.68
N ASP A 166 -16.88 8.47 -18.13
CA ASP A 166 -15.99 9.03 -19.16
C ASP A 166 -14.81 9.82 -18.58
N HIS A 167 -14.54 9.70 -17.27
CA HIS A 167 -13.38 10.33 -16.65
C HIS A 167 -12.06 9.90 -17.31
N THR A 168 -11.10 10.80 -17.27
CA THR A 168 -9.73 10.57 -17.71
C THR A 168 -8.81 10.42 -16.50
N GLU A 169 -7.56 10.04 -16.76
CA GLU A 169 -6.52 9.99 -15.72
C GLU A 169 -6.29 11.36 -15.03
N GLU A 170 -6.50 12.48 -15.74
CA GLU A 170 -6.33 13.84 -15.20
C GLU A 170 -7.47 14.26 -14.23
N ASP A 171 -8.60 13.55 -14.28
CA ASP A 171 -9.76 13.80 -13.42
C ASP A 171 -9.60 13.16 -12.04
N LYS A 172 -8.70 12.17 -11.92
CA LYS A 172 -8.44 11.48 -10.65
C LYS A 172 -7.88 12.44 -9.61
N LYS A 173 -8.32 12.24 -8.37
CA LYS A 173 -7.75 12.89 -7.18
C LYS A 173 -7.17 11.84 -6.26
N TYR A 174 -5.90 11.99 -5.95
CA TYR A 174 -5.16 11.10 -5.07
C TYR A 174 -5.43 11.43 -3.60
N MET A 175 -5.58 10.39 -2.77
CA MET A 175 -5.98 10.53 -1.37
C MET A 175 -4.82 10.91 -0.45
N GLY A 176 -3.57 10.62 -0.86
CA GLY A 176 -2.43 10.67 0.04
C GLY A 176 -2.44 9.50 1.03
N ILE A 177 -1.60 9.55 2.07
CA ILE A 177 -1.56 8.47 3.06
C ILE A 177 -2.92 8.35 3.73
N HIS A 178 -3.47 7.14 3.75
CA HIS A 178 -4.84 6.87 4.19
C HIS A 178 -4.96 5.48 4.82
N ASN A 179 -6.17 5.13 5.24
CA ASN A 179 -6.63 3.77 5.49
C ASN A 179 -7.81 3.52 4.55
N ASP A 180 -7.98 2.31 4.00
CA ASP A 180 -9.06 2.09 3.01
C ASP A 180 -10.46 2.15 3.64
N GLY A 181 -10.61 1.72 4.90
CA GLY A 181 -11.91 1.69 5.57
C GLY A 181 -12.94 0.80 4.88
N ALA A 182 -12.48 -0.29 4.25
CA ALA A 182 -13.26 -1.12 3.32
C ALA A 182 -14.41 -1.89 4.00
N GLU A 183 -14.31 -2.14 5.31
CA GLU A 183 -15.38 -2.75 6.09
C GLU A 183 -15.93 -1.75 7.12
N PRO A 184 -17.26 -1.73 7.36
CA PRO A 184 -17.90 -0.87 8.35
C PRO A 184 -17.54 -1.34 9.76
N THR A 185 -16.32 -1.02 10.18
CA THR A 185 -15.79 -1.27 11.52
C THR A 185 -15.55 0.06 12.22
N THR A 186 -15.42 0.02 13.53
CA THR A 186 -14.91 1.17 14.29
C THR A 186 -13.40 1.22 14.21
N VAL A 187 -12.79 2.38 14.49
CA VAL A 187 -11.33 2.54 14.59
C VAL A 187 -10.72 1.44 15.49
N HIS A 188 -11.36 1.12 16.62
CA HIS A 188 -10.92 0.09 17.57
C HIS A 188 -11.07 -1.35 17.05
N GLU A 189 -11.93 -1.58 16.07
CA GLU A 189 -12.22 -2.90 15.51
C GLU A 189 -11.60 -3.15 14.14
N SER A 190 -10.88 -2.16 13.60
CA SER A 190 -10.19 -2.24 12.30
C SER A 190 -9.24 -3.45 12.15
N TYR A 191 -8.76 -4.02 13.26
CA TYR A 191 -7.97 -5.26 13.23
C TYR A 191 -8.74 -6.49 12.71
N LYS A 192 -10.08 -6.40 12.60
CA LYS A 192 -10.94 -7.50 12.15
C LYS A 192 -11.03 -7.63 10.62
N SER A 193 -10.74 -6.55 9.88
CA SER A 193 -10.94 -6.40 8.43
C SER A 193 -9.98 -7.21 7.54
N GLY A 194 -9.06 -7.96 8.15
CA GLY A 194 -8.08 -8.77 7.41
C GLY A 194 -6.93 -7.92 6.85
N ASN A 195 -6.34 -8.38 5.76
CA ASN A 195 -5.20 -7.75 5.11
C ASN A 195 -5.18 -7.98 3.58
N ARG A 196 -4.37 -7.15 2.90
CA ARG A 196 -4.17 -7.18 1.46
C ARG A 196 -2.88 -7.93 1.13
N PHE A 197 -2.97 -8.94 0.27
CA PHE A 197 -1.81 -9.55 -0.39
C PHE A 197 -1.63 -8.86 -1.74
N THR A 198 -0.58 -8.07 -1.90
CA THR A 198 -0.34 -7.23 -3.09
C THR A 198 0.95 -7.65 -3.79
N ILE A 199 0.88 -7.98 -5.07
CA ILE A 199 2.03 -8.39 -5.89
C ILE A 199 2.38 -7.29 -6.89
N ASN A 200 3.66 -6.96 -7.02
CA ASN A 200 4.16 -6.11 -8.10
C ASN A 200 4.35 -6.96 -9.37
N LEU A 201 3.53 -6.71 -10.39
CA LEU A 201 3.59 -7.35 -11.71
C LEU A 201 4.23 -6.44 -12.78
N GLY A 202 4.57 -5.20 -12.40
CA GLY A 202 5.25 -4.24 -13.23
C GLY A 202 6.73 -4.60 -13.45
N SER A 203 7.43 -3.76 -14.22
CA SER A 203 8.85 -3.98 -14.54
C SER A 203 9.82 -3.13 -13.71
N GLU A 204 9.31 -2.28 -12.83
CA GLU A 204 10.10 -1.40 -11.97
C GLU A 204 9.71 -1.61 -10.50
N THR A 205 10.60 -1.18 -9.59
CA THR A 205 10.32 -1.19 -8.16
C THR A 205 9.29 -0.12 -7.83
N ARG A 206 8.15 -0.55 -7.30
CA ARG A 206 7.19 0.33 -6.61
C ARG A 206 7.52 0.40 -5.13
N TYR A 207 6.88 1.30 -4.40
CA TYR A 207 7.03 1.38 -2.96
C TYR A 207 5.71 1.20 -2.24
N PHE A 208 5.76 0.52 -1.11
CA PHE A 208 4.70 0.54 -0.11
C PHE A 208 5.12 1.51 1.00
N LEU A 209 4.28 2.51 1.24
CA LEU A 209 4.46 3.51 2.28
C LEU A 209 3.54 3.15 3.44
N TYR A 210 4.03 3.15 4.67
CA TYR A 210 3.18 2.94 5.83
C TYR A 210 3.74 3.60 7.09
N MET A 211 2.88 3.75 8.08
CA MET A 211 3.28 4.18 9.42
C MET A 211 3.24 2.98 10.37
N ASN A 212 4.22 2.88 11.26
CA ASN A 212 4.29 1.86 12.31
C ASN A 212 3.27 2.15 13.44
N LEU A 213 2.02 2.37 13.07
CA LEU A 213 0.89 2.63 13.95
C LEU A 213 -0.32 1.84 13.46
N SER A 214 -1.01 1.22 14.41
CA SER A 214 -2.39 0.82 14.17
C SER A 214 -3.35 2.00 14.31
N LEU A 215 -4.53 1.93 13.70
CA LEU A 215 -5.56 2.96 13.87
C LEU A 215 -5.96 3.17 15.34
N PRO A 216 -6.11 2.14 16.20
CA PRO A 216 -6.31 2.34 17.64
C PRO A 216 -5.17 3.09 18.31
N GLN A 217 -3.91 2.86 17.92
CA GLN A 217 -2.77 3.60 18.48
C GLN A 217 -2.81 5.07 18.05
N ALA A 218 -3.09 5.34 16.78
CA ALA A 218 -3.29 6.70 16.26
C ALA A 218 -4.43 7.42 17.00
N TYR A 219 -5.54 6.73 17.25
CA TYR A 219 -6.66 7.24 18.03
C TYR A 219 -6.24 7.61 19.46
N THR A 220 -5.55 6.73 20.18
CA THR A 220 -5.07 7.01 21.54
C THR A 220 -4.10 8.19 21.56
N MET A 221 -3.26 8.35 20.53
CA MET A 221 -2.40 9.53 20.40
C MET A 221 -3.21 10.81 20.23
N LEU A 222 -4.22 10.80 19.35
CA LEU A 222 -5.15 11.92 19.19
C LEU A 222 -5.90 12.24 20.47
N GLU A 223 -6.42 11.22 21.17
CA GLU A 223 -7.15 11.37 22.44
C GLU A 223 -6.28 12.01 23.51
N THR A 224 -5.04 11.57 23.61
CA THR A 224 -4.07 12.16 24.55
C THR A 224 -3.76 13.62 24.21
N LYS A 225 -3.72 13.96 22.91
CA LYS A 225 -3.37 15.31 22.43
C LYS A 225 -4.54 16.30 22.53
N LEU A 226 -5.76 15.85 22.27
CA LEU A 226 -6.97 16.69 22.15
C LEU A 226 -7.89 16.60 23.38
N GLY A 227 -7.74 15.59 24.23
CA GLY A 227 -8.61 15.34 25.38
C GLY A 227 -9.97 14.73 25.01
N LEU A 228 -10.96 14.84 25.91
CA LEU A 228 -12.33 14.26 25.80
C LEU A 228 -13.19 14.82 24.63
N ALA A 229 -12.60 15.59 23.72
CA ALA A 229 -13.28 16.24 22.60
C ALA A 229 -13.40 15.35 21.34
N ILE A 230 -12.97 14.09 21.38
CA ILE A 230 -13.03 13.19 20.22
C ILE A 230 -14.43 12.58 20.05
N LYS A 231 -15.38 13.39 19.59
CA LYS A 231 -16.69 12.88 19.14
C LYS A 231 -16.72 12.53 17.66
N ASP A 232 -15.72 12.98 16.89
CA ASP A 232 -15.76 12.98 15.43
C ASP A 232 -14.59 12.21 14.78
N VAL A 233 -13.89 11.34 15.53
CA VAL A 233 -12.85 10.46 14.94
C VAL A 233 -13.46 9.12 14.56
N ASP A 234 -13.55 8.86 13.26
CA ASP A 234 -13.94 7.60 12.66
C ASP A 234 -12.91 7.16 11.60
N LEU A 235 -13.20 6.11 10.84
CA LEU A 235 -12.29 5.60 9.81
C LEU A 235 -12.04 6.58 8.65
N PHE A 236 -12.93 7.56 8.43
CA PHE A 236 -12.81 8.54 7.36
C PHE A 236 -12.06 9.79 7.81
N THR A 237 -12.23 10.21 9.06
CA THR A 237 -11.65 11.45 9.58
C THR A 237 -10.31 11.26 10.28
N ILE A 238 -9.99 10.04 10.73
CA ILE A 238 -8.80 9.79 11.55
C ILE A 238 -7.49 10.13 10.83
N SER A 239 -7.37 9.86 9.54
CA SER A 239 -6.16 10.17 8.75
C SER A 239 -5.88 11.68 8.76
N LYS A 240 -6.86 12.48 8.32
CA LYS A 240 -6.78 13.95 8.31
C LYS A 240 -6.39 14.50 9.68
N LEU A 241 -7.12 14.12 10.73
CA LEU A 241 -6.89 14.61 12.09
C LEU A 241 -5.51 14.18 12.61
N PHE A 242 -5.10 12.96 12.34
CA PHE A 242 -3.79 12.47 12.74
C PHE A 242 -2.67 13.28 12.10
N PHE A 243 -2.71 13.52 10.79
CA PHE A 243 -1.66 14.26 10.10
C PHE A 243 -1.63 15.75 10.41
N GLU A 244 -2.77 16.35 10.73
CA GLU A 244 -2.82 17.73 11.22
C GLU A 244 -2.09 17.90 12.56
N HIS A 245 -2.23 16.93 13.47
CA HIS A 245 -1.66 17.02 14.82
C HIS A 245 -0.30 16.32 15.00
N PHE A 246 0.03 15.39 14.12
CA PHE A 246 1.27 14.59 14.15
C PHE A 246 1.99 14.56 12.78
N PRO A 247 2.23 15.72 12.12
CA PRO A 247 2.89 15.75 10.80
C PRO A 247 4.34 15.26 10.83
N ASP A 248 4.95 15.21 12.02
CA ASP A 248 6.34 14.73 12.21
C ASP A 248 6.42 13.27 12.67
N TYR A 249 5.32 12.51 12.59
CA TYR A 249 5.38 11.06 12.75
C TYR A 249 5.90 10.44 11.45
N PRO A 250 7.00 9.66 11.49
CA PRO A 250 7.68 9.22 10.28
C PRO A 250 6.89 8.19 9.48
N VAL A 251 7.09 8.22 8.17
CA VAL A 251 6.61 7.23 7.19
C VAL A 251 7.76 6.29 6.86
N ILE A 252 7.47 4.99 6.83
CA ILE A 252 8.37 3.93 6.38
C ILE A 252 8.10 3.65 4.90
N LYS A 253 9.16 3.59 4.11
CA LYS A 253 9.12 3.25 2.68
C LYS A 253 9.78 1.89 2.46
N ILE A 254 8.97 0.94 2.01
CA ILE A 254 9.38 -0.42 1.67
C ILE A 254 9.46 -0.55 0.15
N PRO A 255 10.63 -0.86 -0.43
CA PRO A 255 10.72 -1.18 -1.85
C PRO A 255 10.09 -2.55 -2.12
N GLN A 256 9.27 -2.62 -3.16
CA GLN A 256 8.67 -3.85 -3.66
C GLN A 256 9.14 -4.05 -5.11
N LYS A 257 10.13 -4.92 -5.29
CA LYS A 257 10.72 -5.23 -6.60
C LYS A 257 9.71 -6.02 -7.46
N PRO A 258 9.91 -6.10 -8.79
CA PRO A 258 9.09 -6.95 -9.64
C PRO A 258 9.00 -8.38 -9.09
N TYR A 259 7.79 -8.94 -9.08
CA TYR A 259 7.45 -10.26 -8.55
C TYR A 259 7.60 -10.41 -7.02
N GLN A 260 7.82 -9.31 -6.30
CA GLN A 260 7.68 -9.30 -4.85
C GLN A 260 6.25 -9.00 -4.45
N TYR A 261 5.86 -9.51 -3.29
CA TYR A 261 4.62 -9.18 -2.63
C TYR A 261 4.84 -8.54 -1.26
N TYR A 262 3.84 -7.79 -0.83
CA TYR A 262 3.63 -7.54 0.59
C TYR A 262 2.25 -8.06 1.02
N ILE A 263 2.15 -8.39 2.30
CA ILE A 263 0.89 -8.66 3.01
C ILE A 263 0.76 -7.57 4.06
N ALA A 264 -0.24 -6.71 3.99
CA ALA A 264 -0.38 -5.58 4.92
C ALA A 264 -1.82 -5.37 5.40
N PRO A 265 -2.03 -5.06 6.69
CA PRO A 265 -3.35 -4.77 7.26
C PRO A 265 -3.73 -3.31 7.03
N THR A 266 -3.93 -2.99 5.76
CA THR A 266 -4.14 -1.66 5.19
C THR A 266 -5.44 -0.98 5.65
N ASP A 267 -6.41 -1.74 6.17
CA ASP A 267 -7.58 -1.20 6.89
C ASP A 267 -7.29 -0.88 8.37
N HIS A 268 -6.18 -1.41 8.92
CA HIS A 268 -5.76 -1.25 10.31
C HIS A 268 -4.58 -0.28 10.47
N CYS A 269 -4.08 0.32 9.39
CA CYS A 269 -2.93 1.22 9.42
C CYS A 269 -2.98 2.31 8.37
N PHE A 270 -2.21 3.37 8.59
CA PHE A 270 -1.96 4.39 7.58
C PHE A 270 -0.93 3.91 6.56
N HIS A 271 -1.28 3.98 5.29
CA HIS A 271 -0.45 3.52 4.19
C HIS A 271 -0.80 4.18 2.85
N ASP A 272 -0.01 3.89 1.83
CA ASP A 272 -0.35 4.01 0.40
C ASP A 272 0.69 3.24 -0.45
N GLY A 273 0.44 3.09 -1.74
CA GLY A 273 1.47 2.78 -2.73
C GLY A 273 2.11 4.06 -3.29
N SER A 274 3.35 3.96 -3.75
CA SER A 274 4.04 5.04 -4.46
C SER A 274 4.73 4.51 -5.71
N THR A 275 4.59 5.25 -6.80
CA THR A 275 5.30 5.03 -8.07
C THR A 275 6.29 6.15 -8.36
N PHE A 276 6.59 6.99 -7.36
CA PHE A 276 7.48 8.12 -7.50
C PHE A 276 8.86 7.70 -8.03
N GLY A 277 9.32 8.36 -9.09
CA GLY A 277 10.58 8.03 -9.78
C GLY A 277 10.51 6.87 -10.77
N MET A 278 9.38 6.16 -10.88
CA MET A 278 9.15 5.19 -11.95
C MET A 278 8.97 5.89 -13.30
N THR A 279 9.19 5.14 -14.38
CA THR A 279 9.02 5.61 -15.77
C THR A 279 8.05 4.78 -16.58
N LYS A 280 7.61 3.64 -16.05
CA LYS A 280 6.71 2.68 -16.69
C LYS A 280 5.46 2.48 -15.86
N LEU A 281 4.41 2.00 -16.53
CA LEU A 281 3.17 1.61 -15.87
C LEU A 281 3.44 0.65 -14.71
N ASP A 282 2.93 1.01 -13.54
CA ASP A 282 2.85 0.11 -12.39
C ASP A 282 1.68 -0.84 -12.62
N VAL A 283 1.90 -2.14 -12.46
CA VAL A 283 0.86 -3.16 -12.56
C VAL A 283 0.90 -4.01 -11.31
N LEU A 284 -0.26 -4.21 -10.69
CA LEU A 284 -0.36 -4.88 -9.41
C LEU A 284 -1.54 -5.84 -9.37
N MET A 285 -1.44 -6.85 -8.53
CA MET A 285 -2.52 -7.80 -8.26
C MET A 285 -2.78 -7.87 -6.76
N ILE A 286 -4.05 -7.78 -6.36
CA ILE A 286 -4.47 -7.76 -4.95
C ILE A 286 -5.44 -8.88 -4.65
N TYR A 287 -5.24 -9.51 -3.49
CA TYR A 287 -6.19 -10.41 -2.84
C TYR A 287 -6.52 -9.89 -1.44
N PHE A 288 -7.76 -10.15 -1.01
CA PHE A 288 -8.23 -9.90 0.34
C PHE A 288 -8.34 -11.20 1.13
N GLY A 289 -7.87 -11.18 2.38
CA GLY A 289 -7.94 -12.35 3.27
C GLY A 289 -7.39 -12.06 4.66
N LYS A 290 -6.99 -13.13 5.37
CA LYS A 290 -6.28 -13.07 6.66
C LYS A 290 -4.97 -13.83 6.53
N PHE A 291 -4.06 -13.28 5.75
CA PHE A 291 -2.80 -13.92 5.40
C PHE A 291 -1.73 -13.69 6.48
N GLN A 292 -0.97 -14.72 6.84
CA GLN A 292 0.17 -14.62 7.75
C GLN A 292 1.14 -15.80 7.55
N TYR A 293 2.41 -15.60 7.95
CA TYR A 293 3.44 -16.63 8.03
C TYR A 293 3.53 -17.29 9.40
#